data_AF-A0A6B3KVD1-F1
#
_entry.id   AF-A0A6B3KVD1-F1
#
_cell.length_a   1.000
_cell.length_b   1.000
_cell.length_c   1.000
_cell.angle_alpha   90.00
_cell.angle_beta   90.00
_cell.angle_gamma   90.00
#
_symmetry.space_group_name_H-M   'P 1'
#
loop_
_entity.id
_entity.type
_entity.pdbx_description
1 polymer ?
#
loop_
_entity_poly.entity_id
_entity_poly.type
_entity_poly.pdbx_seq_one_letter_code
_entity_poly.pdbx_strand_id
1 'polypeptide(L)' 'MKQTYDYHDTKKYLEGKKQQLCNKLSSKHLSKKEREQLNLEIDNYEYILDLVEMNHYERGFSR' A
#
# COMPACT_ATOMS: atom_id res chain seq x y z
N MET A 1 -10.76 15.22 -18.53
CA MET A 1 -9.33 15.26 -18.16
C MET A 1 -9.05 14.02 -17.33
N LYS A 2 -8.08 13.17 -17.71
CA LYS A 2 -7.62 12.11 -16.80
C LYS A 2 -7.02 12.82 -15.58
N GLN A 3 -7.53 12.57 -14.37
CA GLN A 3 -6.85 13.00 -13.16
C GLN A 3 -5.48 12.33 -13.16
N THR A 4 -4.44 13.10 -13.43
CA THR A 4 -3.06 12.67 -13.21
C THR A 4 -2.81 12.81 -11.72
N TYR A 5 -2.74 11.70 -11.01
CA TYR A 5 -2.31 11.68 -9.63
C TYR A 5 -0.80 11.94 -9.58
N ASP A 6 -0.33 12.69 -8.58
CA ASP A 6 1.10 12.82 -8.33
C ASP A 6 1.60 11.48 -7.77
N TYR A 7 2.58 10.88 -8.45
CA TYR A 7 3.10 9.56 -8.09
C TYR A 7 3.73 9.57 -6.69
N HIS A 8 4.53 10.59 -6.37
CA HIS A 8 5.26 10.64 -5.11
C HIS A 8 4.32 10.86 -3.93
N ASP A 9 3.35 11.76 -4.06
CA ASP A 9 2.33 11.99 -3.04
C ASP A 9 1.44 10.75 -2.85
N THR A 10 1.04 10.10 -3.95
CA THR A 10 0.24 8.87 -3.89
C THR A 10 1.00 7.74 -3.21
N LYS A 11 2.26 7.52 -3.59
CA LYS A 11 3.11 6.50 -2.98
C LYS A 11 3.33 6.76 -1.49
N LYS A 12 3.69 7.99 -1.11
CA LYS A 12 3.90 8.38 0.29
C LYS A 12 2.64 8.21 1.13
N TYR A 13 1.48 8.56 0.60
CA TYR A 13 0.20 8.37 1.28
C TYR A 13 -0.07 6.88 1.55
N LEU A 14 0.09 6.02 0.54
CA LEU A 14 -0.14 4.58 0.65
C LEU A 14 0.85 3.91 1.61
N GLU A 15 2.14 4.25 1.52
CA GLU A 15 3.17 3.78 2.46
C GLU A 15 2.85 4.19 3.90
N GLY A 16 2.39 5.44 4.09
CA GLY A 16 1.96 5.93 5.40
C GLY A 16 0.78 5.13 5.97
N LYS A 17 -0.21 4.77 5.14
CA LYS A 17 -1.33 3.92 5.55
C LYS A 17 -0.88 2.50 5.89
N LYS A 18 -0.02 1.89 5.05
CA LYS A 18 0.56 0.58 5.33
C LYS A 18 1.33 0.57 6.65
N GLN A 19 2.17 1.58 6.89
CA GLN A 19 2.95 1.68 8.13
C GLN A 19 2.04 1.82 9.36
N GLN A 20 0.94 2.56 9.27
CA GLN A 20 -0.05 2.64 10.35
C GLN A 20 -0.65 1.28 10.68
N LEU A 21 -0.92 0.44 9.68
CA LEU A 21 -1.43 -0.92 9.88
C LEU A 21 -0.35 -1.83 10.50
N CYS A 22 0.89 -1.76 10.03
CA CYS A 22 2.01 -2.50 10.65
C CYS A 22 2.20 -2.12 12.13
N ASN A 23 2.08 -0.83 12.45
CA ASN A 23 2.16 -0.35 13.84
C ASN A 23 1.00 -0.92 14.68
N LYS A 24 -0.21 -0.97 14.13
CA LYS A 24 -1.37 -1.62 14.80
C LYS A 24 -1.12 -3.11 15.01
N LEU A 25 -0.62 -3.81 13.99
CA LEU A 25 -0.32 -5.25 14.04
C LEU A 25 0.72 -5.60 15.12
N SER A 26 1.64 -4.68 15.41
CA SER A 26 2.64 -4.81 16.47
C SER A 26 2.04 -4.77 17.89
N SER A 27 0.76 -4.40 18.03
CA SER A 27 0.07 -4.38 19.33
C SER A 27 -0.11 -5.79 19.91
N LYS A 28 0.16 -5.92 21.21
CA LYS A 28 0.02 -7.19 21.96
C LYS A 28 -1.44 -7.58 22.23
N HIS A 29 -2.40 -6.68 22.02
CA HIS A 29 -3.79 -6.88 22.43
C HIS A 29 -4.74 -7.32 21.31
N LEU A 30 -4.22 -7.62 20.12
CA LEU A 30 -5.04 -8.06 18.99
C LEU A 30 -5.45 -9.53 19.13
N SER A 31 -6.74 -9.79 18.91
CA SER A 31 -7.24 -11.13 18.67
C SER A 31 -6.67 -11.72 17.37
N LYS A 32 -6.77 -13.04 17.22
CA LYS A 32 -6.35 -13.75 15.99
C LYS A 32 -7.05 -13.18 14.75
N LYS A 33 -8.37 -12.96 14.84
CA LYS A 33 -9.18 -12.42 13.72
C LYS A 33 -8.74 -11.00 13.34
N GLU A 34 -8.45 -10.14 14.31
CA GLU A 34 -7.97 -8.78 14.04
C GLU A 34 -6.57 -8.79 13.40
N ARG A 35 -5.68 -9.69 13.83
CA ARG A 35 -4.37 -9.87 13.19
C ARG A 35 -4.51 -10.33 11.74
N GLU A 36 -5.36 -11.31 11.49
CA GLU A 36 -5.64 -11.80 10.12
C GLU A 36 -6.20 -10.68 9.23
N GLN A 37 -7.15 -9.89 9.74
CA GLN A 37 -7.70 -8.76 9.00
C GLN A 37 -6.66 -7.69 8.70
N LEU A 38 -5.79 -7.35 9.66
CA LEU A 38 -4.71 -6.38 9.47
C LEU A 38 -3.69 -6.87 8.44
N ASN A 39 -3.34 -8.16 8.46
CA ASN A 39 -2.44 -8.74 7.45
C ASN A 39 -3.05 -8.64 6.05
N LEU A 40 -4.34 -9.01 5.88
CA LEU A 40 -5.03 -8.87 4.59
C LEU A 40 -5.06 -7.42 4.08
N GLU A 41 -5.27 -6.45 4.98
CA GLU A 41 -5.20 -5.03 4.60
C GLU A 41 -3.79 -4.60 4.21
N ILE A 42 -2.76 -5.04 4.94
CA ILE A 42 -1.36 -4.76 4.59
C ILE A 42 -1.03 -5.32 3.20
N ASP A 43 -1.38 -6.58 2.93
CA ASP A 43 -1.15 -7.24 1.64
C ASP A 43 -1.85 -6.47 0.50
N ASN A 44 -3.06 -5.95 0.74
CA ASN A 44 -3.77 -5.12 -0.23
C ASN A 44 -3.00 -3.81 -0.52
N TYR A 45 -2.45 -3.15 0.50
CA TYR A 45 -1.64 -1.95 0.30
C TYR A 45 -0.34 -2.23 -0.46
N GLU A 46 0.28 -3.40 -0.25
CA GLU A 46 1.45 -3.82 -1.01
C GLU A 46 1.11 -4.02 -2.49
N TYR A 47 0.03 -4.73 -2.78
CA TYR A 47 -0.46 -4.91 -4.15
C TYR A 47 -0.76 -3.57 -4.85
N ILE A 48 -1.42 -2.63 -4.15
CA ILE A 48 -1.71 -1.31 -4.72
C ILE A 48 -0.42 -0.52 -4.98
N LEU A 49 0.55 -0.57 -4.07
CA LEU A 49 1.85 0.08 -4.26
C LEU A 49 2.56 -0.44 -5.51
N ASP A 50 2.58 -1.76 -5.72
CA ASP A 50 3.16 -2.36 -6.93
C ASP A 50 2.46 -1.85 -8.20
N LEU A 51 1.13 -1.74 -8.20
CA LEU A 51 0.39 -1.18 -9.33
C LEU A 51 0.72 0.30 -9.58
N VAL A 52 0.88 1.09 -8.51
CA VAL A 52 1.26 2.51 -8.61
C VAL A 52 2.67 2.65 -9.19
N GLU A 53 3.62 1.81 -8.77
CA GLU A 53 4.96 1.77 -9.35
C GLU A 53 4.94 1.37 -10.82
N MET A 54 4.24 0.29 -11.17
CA MET A 54 4.09 -0.17 -12.56
C MET A 54 3.44 0.88 -13.46
N ASN A 55 2.50 1.65 -12.93
CA ASN A 55 1.84 2.72 -13.68
C ASN A 55 2.76 3.93 -13.88
N HIS A 56 3.60 4.26 -12.90
CA HIS A 56 4.50 5.42 -13.00
C HIS A 56 5.68 5.18 -13.93
N TYR A 57 6.30 4.00 -13.86
CA TYR A 57 7.49 3.69 -14.65
C TYR A 57 7.18 3.08 -16.03
N GLU A 58 5.90 3.02 -16.40
CA GLU A 58 5.35 2.27 -17.54
C GLU A 58 5.71 0.76 -17.44
N ARG A 59 4.73 -0.11 -17.60
CA ARG A 59 4.95 -1.57 -17.53
C ARG A 59 5.96 -2.01 -18.60
N GLY A 60 7.18 -2.32 -18.18
CA GLY A 60 8.21 -2.99 -18.99
C GLY A 60 8.70 -2.13 -20.15
N PHE A 61 9.89 -1.54 -20.01
CA PHE A 61 10.77 -1.08 -21.10
C PHE A 61 10.08 -0.69 -22.42
N SER A 62 9.83 0.61 -22.62
CA SER A 62 9.95 1.20 -23.96
C SER A 62 11.36 1.76 -24.10
N ARG A 63 12.31 0.92 -24.51
CA ARG A 63 13.54 1.33 -25.19
C ARG A 63 13.85 0.37 -26.31
#